data_AF-A0A8B9AR23-F1
#
_entry.id   AF-A0A8B9AR23-F1
#
_cell.length_a   1.000
_cell.length_b   1.000
_cell.length_c   1.000
_cell.angle_alpha   90.00
_cell.angle_beta   90.00
_cell.angle_gamma   90.00
#
_symmetry.space_group_name_H-M   'P 1'
#
loop_
_entity.id
_entity.type
_entity.pdbx_description
1 polymer ?
#
loop_
_entity_poly.entity_id
_entity_poly.type
_entity_poly.pdbx_seq_one_letter_code
_entity_poly.pdbx_strand_id
1 'polypeptide(L)'
;MNRRNTDNLVEDLLGDFEYEVQVPYLLYRNAAQEVNGIWFYNAHDCEAAANLFGRILNAYSKVPQKPKASTKSEFEELEAVPTSAVVEGPLEPPPTSSAAAAVPDVSDDSFVNFFSGFGSRLGATMEDLVAEKHVKYILSVEKKKDDFESLVLEHLRMNGAYWGLTTLDLLHKLGAVDPDEVVSWMMECYHQDCGGFGGNIGHDPHLLYTLSAVQVLALFDRLDVLDIEKVSDYVAGLQNGDGSFSGDIWGETDTRFSYCAICCLSILHRLDKIDVEKAVNYIVSCKNLDGGFGSIPGGESHAGQIFCCVGALAITGSLHHVDRDLLGWWLCERQCKDGGLNGRPEKLTDVCYSWWVLSSLIMIDRVHWIDKDKLTRFILNCQDRENGGISDRPDNAVDVFHTYFGVAGLSLMEYPGLKSLDPAYALPVDVVNRIFFGKQRAPSLLAS
;
A
#
# COMPACT_ATOMS: atom_id res chain seq x y z
N MET A 1 -0.45 20.03 6.71
CA MET A 1 0.94 20.12 7.21
C MET A 1 1.49 21.51 6.94
N ASN A 2 2.25 22.07 7.90
CA ASN A 2 2.86 23.38 7.80
C ASN A 2 3.91 23.37 6.66
N ARG A 3 3.70 24.14 5.59
CA ARG A 3 4.63 24.18 4.42
C ARG A 3 5.87 25.07 4.65
N ARG A 4 6.00 25.70 5.83
CA ARG A 4 7.11 26.58 6.19
C ARG A 4 8.02 26.02 7.29
N ASN A 5 7.54 25.06 8.06
CA ASN A 5 8.33 24.32 9.04
C ASN A 5 7.92 22.84 9.00
N THR A 6 8.89 21.94 8.89
CA THR A 6 8.73 20.48 8.89
C THR A 6 8.52 19.90 10.28
N ASP A 7 8.74 20.68 11.34
CA ASP A 7 8.51 20.24 12.71
C ASP A 7 7.00 20.16 12.96
N ASN A 8 6.50 18.94 13.19
CA ASN A 8 5.12 18.72 13.59
C ASN A 8 5.00 18.98 15.10
N LEU A 9 4.03 19.79 15.50
CA LEU A 9 3.67 20.01 16.90
C LEU A 9 2.50 19.11 17.26
N VAL A 10 2.58 18.47 18.42
CA VAL A 10 1.50 17.70 19.03
C VAL A 10 1.04 18.47 20.26
N GLU A 11 -0.25 18.80 20.31
CA GLU A 11 -0.82 19.64 21.37
C GLU A 11 -1.93 18.89 22.11
N ASP A 12 -1.89 18.95 23.44
CA ASP A 12 -2.95 18.42 24.28
C ASP A 12 -4.11 19.41 24.36
N LEU A 13 -5.26 19.01 23.80
CA LEU A 13 -6.49 19.80 23.80
C LEU A 13 -7.31 19.59 25.09
N LEU A 14 -6.93 18.65 25.96
CA LEU A 14 -7.71 18.19 27.11
C LEU A 14 -7.12 18.74 28.43
N GLY A 15 -7.10 20.07 28.56
CA GLY A 15 -6.55 20.80 29.72
C GLY A 15 -6.94 22.28 29.71
N ASP A 16 -5.96 23.17 29.96
CA ASP A 16 -6.14 24.63 29.90
C ASP A 16 -6.04 25.18 28.46
N PHE A 17 -6.50 24.39 27.47
CA PHE A 17 -6.45 24.75 26.06
C PHE A 17 -7.53 25.78 25.73
N GLU A 18 -7.10 26.97 25.32
CA GLU A 18 -7.97 28.07 24.90
C GLU A 18 -7.58 28.51 23.49
N TYR A 19 -8.55 28.91 22.68
CA TYR A 19 -8.28 29.41 21.33
C TYR A 19 -9.17 30.59 20.96
N GLU A 20 -8.66 31.42 20.06
CA GLU A 20 -9.34 32.57 19.48
C GLU A 20 -9.14 32.57 17.96
N VAL A 21 -10.21 32.85 17.22
CA VAL A 21 -10.19 32.90 15.76
C VAL A 21 -10.12 34.35 15.30
N GLN A 22 -9.05 34.69 14.59
CA GLN A 22 -8.85 35.99 13.95
C GLN A 22 -8.42 35.75 12.49
N VAL A 23 -9.39 35.39 11.63
CA VAL A 23 -9.14 35.01 10.23
C VAL A 23 -8.15 35.98 9.55
N PRO A 24 -7.06 35.50 8.93
CA PRO A 24 -6.74 34.10 8.57
C PRO A 24 -5.94 33.32 9.64
N TYR A 25 -5.91 33.78 10.88
CA TYR A 25 -5.20 33.15 11.98
C TYR A 25 -6.14 32.45 12.96
N LEU A 26 -5.68 31.30 13.46
CA LEU A 26 -6.22 30.68 14.65
C LEU A 26 -5.12 30.73 15.72
N LEU A 27 -5.38 31.48 16.78
CA LEU A 27 -4.48 31.63 17.92
C LEU A 27 -4.92 30.65 19.01
N TYR A 28 -3.99 29.98 19.66
CA TYR A 28 -4.29 29.11 20.79
C TYR A 28 -3.23 29.20 21.88
N ARG A 29 -3.63 28.87 23.10
CA ARG A 29 -2.78 28.73 24.26
C ARG A 29 -2.68 27.26 24.64
N ASN A 30 -1.45 26.73 24.73
CA ASN A 30 -1.22 25.34 25.11
C ASN A 30 -1.11 25.15 26.64
N ALA A 31 -0.96 23.89 27.08
CA ALA A 31 -0.81 23.53 28.49
C ALA A 31 0.44 24.15 29.16
N ALA A 32 1.48 24.46 28.38
CA ALA A 32 2.67 25.18 28.82
C ALA A 32 2.47 26.71 28.91
N GLN A 33 1.25 27.21 28.66
CA GLN A 33 0.87 28.63 28.64
C GLN A 33 1.49 29.46 27.50
N GLU A 34 2.04 28.80 26.49
CA GLU A 34 2.57 29.44 25.29
C GLU A 34 1.44 29.81 24.34
N VAL A 35 1.57 30.97 23.67
CA VAL A 35 0.61 31.42 22.68
C VAL A 35 1.15 31.14 21.29
N ASN A 36 0.45 30.27 20.57
CA ASN A 36 0.81 29.81 19.24
C ASN A 36 -0.21 30.30 18.21
N GLY A 37 0.23 30.51 16.98
CA GLY A 37 -0.61 30.98 15.88
C GLY A 37 -0.50 30.08 14.65
N ILE A 38 -1.64 29.59 14.18
CA ILE A 38 -1.76 28.85 12.93
C ILE A 38 -2.29 29.80 11.87
N TRP A 39 -1.57 29.93 10.76
CA TRP A 39 -2.01 30.73 9.62
C TRP A 39 -2.57 29.84 8.51
N PHE A 40 -3.71 30.23 7.96
CA PHE A 40 -4.40 29.49 6.90
C PHE A 40 -4.42 30.30 5.59
N TYR A 41 -4.24 29.62 4.46
CA TYR A 41 -4.38 30.24 3.14
C TYR A 41 -5.85 30.53 2.79
N ASN A 42 -6.77 29.70 3.30
CA ASN A 42 -8.20 29.76 3.08
C ASN A 42 -8.93 30.05 4.41
N ALA A 43 -9.82 31.04 4.41
CA ALA A 43 -10.64 31.38 5.57
C ALA A 43 -11.53 30.21 6.02
N HIS A 44 -12.05 29.43 5.06
CA HIS A 44 -12.88 28.26 5.36
C HIS A 44 -12.12 27.20 6.17
N ASP A 45 -10.85 26.95 5.86
CA ASP A 45 -10.03 25.97 6.58
C ASP A 45 -9.74 26.42 8.02
N CYS A 46 -9.54 27.74 8.22
CA CYS A 46 -9.37 28.34 9.53
C CYS A 46 -10.63 28.12 10.40
N GLU A 47 -11.81 28.38 9.82
CA GLU A 47 -13.09 28.16 10.49
C GLU A 47 -13.37 26.67 10.74
N ALA A 48 -13.03 25.79 9.79
CA ALA A 48 -13.18 24.34 9.95
C ALA A 48 -12.32 23.80 11.10
N ALA A 49 -11.06 24.25 11.22
CA ALA A 49 -10.18 23.89 12.33
C ALA A 49 -10.72 24.39 13.68
N ALA A 50 -11.22 25.62 13.73
CA ALA A 50 -11.83 26.17 14.93
C ALA A 50 -13.09 25.40 15.37
N ASN A 51 -13.93 25.00 14.42
CA ASN A 51 -15.11 24.17 14.68
C ASN A 51 -14.72 22.79 15.22
N LEU A 52 -13.63 22.20 14.71
CA LEU A 52 -13.10 20.94 15.20
C LEU A 52 -12.64 21.06 16.66
N PHE A 53 -11.87 22.09 17.02
CA PHE A 53 -11.44 22.35 18.40
C PHE A 53 -12.64 22.48 19.35
N GLY A 54 -13.63 23.27 18.97
CA GLY A 54 -14.87 23.44 19.76
C GLY A 54 -15.64 22.13 19.96
N ARG A 55 -15.69 21.25 18.94
CA ARG A 55 -16.34 19.93 19.06
C ARG A 55 -15.62 19.02 20.05
N ILE A 56 -14.29 18.98 20.01
CA ILE A 56 -13.46 18.15 20.90
C ILE A 56 -13.63 18.59 22.36
N LEU A 57 -13.50 19.90 22.64
CA LEU A 57 -13.66 20.45 23.99
C LEU A 57 -15.06 20.20 24.56
N ASN A 58 -16.10 20.35 23.72
CA ASN A 58 -17.49 20.08 24.12
C ASN A 58 -17.79 18.60 24.36
N ALA A 59 -17.12 17.70 23.64
CA ALA A 59 -17.27 16.26 23.87
C ALA A 59 -16.62 15.85 25.19
N TYR A 60 -15.44 16.40 25.49
CA TYR A 60 -14.70 16.08 26.72
C TYR A 60 -15.38 16.60 27.99
N SER A 61 -15.94 17.81 27.96
CA SER A 61 -16.63 18.41 29.12
C SER A 61 -17.86 17.62 29.58
N LYS A 62 -18.39 16.71 28.77
CA LYS A 62 -19.55 15.87 29.07
C LYS A 62 -19.20 14.52 29.70
N VAL A 63 -17.91 14.18 29.85
CA VAL A 63 -17.45 12.92 30.43
C VAL A 63 -17.18 13.10 31.93
N PRO A 64 -17.74 12.26 32.83
CA PRO A 64 -17.46 12.34 34.26
C PRO A 64 -15.99 12.03 34.54
N GLN A 65 -15.25 12.97 35.14
CA GLN A 65 -13.85 12.78 35.48
C GLN A 65 -13.69 11.80 36.66
N LYS A 66 -12.92 10.71 36.47
CA LYS A 66 -12.44 9.86 37.57
C LYS A 66 -11.35 10.60 38.39
N PRO A 67 -11.18 10.31 39.69
CA PRO A 67 -10.18 11.01 40.51
C PRO A 67 -8.76 10.76 39.99
N LYS A 68 -7.96 11.83 39.91
CA LYS A 68 -6.57 11.83 39.43
C LYS A 68 -5.70 10.89 40.27
N ALA A 69 -5.20 9.82 39.67
CA ALA A 69 -4.03 9.10 40.16
C ALA A 69 -2.76 9.85 39.69
N SER A 70 -1.90 10.20 40.63
CA SER A 70 -0.56 10.73 40.35
C SER A 70 0.20 9.75 39.45
N THR A 71 0.38 10.11 38.19
CA THR A 71 1.29 9.42 37.27
C THR A 71 2.19 10.48 36.66
N LYS A 72 3.49 10.35 36.96
CA LYS A 72 4.55 11.05 36.24
C LYS A 72 4.49 10.60 34.79
N SER A 73 4.66 11.56 33.88
CA SER A 73 4.84 11.37 32.44
C SER A 73 5.88 10.29 32.17
N GLU A 74 5.50 9.26 31.42
CA GLU A 74 6.37 8.20 30.89
C GLU A 74 6.61 8.40 29.39
N PHE A 75 6.66 9.67 28.92
CA PHE A 75 6.85 9.98 27.51
C PHE A 75 7.91 11.06 27.24
N GLU A 76 8.92 11.14 28.12
CA GLU A 76 10.03 12.08 27.98
C GLU A 76 11.34 11.34 28.31
N GLU A 77 11.87 10.56 27.35
CA GLU A 77 13.30 10.20 27.18
C GLU A 77 13.44 9.06 26.16
N LEU A 78 13.44 9.36 24.86
CA LEU A 78 14.12 8.56 23.84
C LEU A 78 14.62 9.47 22.71
N GLU A 79 15.34 10.54 23.07
CA GLU A 79 16.34 11.13 22.19
C GLU A 79 17.70 11.16 22.89
N ALA A 80 18.73 10.82 22.12
CA ALA A 80 20.15 10.67 22.47
C ALA A 80 20.57 9.33 23.09
N VAL A 81 21.28 8.51 22.30
CA VAL A 81 22.44 7.76 22.80
C VAL A 81 23.63 7.99 21.85
N PRO A 82 24.86 8.23 22.37
CA PRO A 82 25.99 8.74 21.63
C PRO A 82 26.89 7.64 21.02
N THR A 83 27.83 8.13 20.22
CA THR A 83 28.95 7.45 19.56
C THR A 83 29.96 6.76 20.49
N SER A 84 30.45 5.61 20.00
CA SER A 84 31.74 4.93 20.26
C SER A 84 32.01 4.26 21.62
N ALA A 85 32.35 2.96 21.61
CA ALA A 85 33.74 2.46 21.62
C ALA A 85 33.83 0.95 21.94
N VAL A 86 34.49 0.21 21.02
CA VAL A 86 35.44 -0.91 21.18
C VAL A 86 35.48 -1.69 22.50
N VAL A 87 35.22 -3.00 22.44
CA VAL A 87 36.02 -4.05 23.12
C VAL A 87 36.07 -5.32 22.25
N GLU A 88 37.29 -5.76 21.93
CA GLU A 88 37.66 -7.00 21.25
C GLU A 88 37.46 -8.26 22.13
N GLY A 89 37.26 -9.43 21.51
CA GLY A 89 37.57 -10.73 22.14
C GLY A 89 36.78 -11.93 21.59
N PRO A 90 37.44 -13.00 21.08
CA PRO A 90 36.81 -14.01 20.20
C PRO A 90 36.39 -15.29 20.92
N LEU A 91 35.39 -15.99 20.38
CA LEU A 91 35.11 -17.40 20.72
C LEU A 91 34.72 -18.19 19.46
N GLU A 92 35.68 -18.96 18.95
CA GLU A 92 35.48 -20.03 17.96
C GLU A 92 34.88 -21.29 18.63
N PRO A 93 34.10 -22.11 17.88
CA PRO A 93 33.92 -23.53 18.18
C PRO A 93 34.80 -24.43 17.28
N PRO A 94 35.21 -25.63 17.73
CA PRO A 94 36.19 -26.47 17.06
C PRO A 94 35.61 -27.30 15.89
N PRO A 95 36.47 -27.88 15.02
CA PRO A 95 36.07 -28.54 13.78
C PRO A 95 35.87 -30.05 13.95
N THR A 96 35.00 -30.65 13.13
CA THR A 96 35.04 -32.09 12.84
C THR A 96 34.74 -32.38 11.37
N SER A 97 35.38 -33.46 10.92
CA SER A 97 35.76 -33.83 9.56
C SER A 97 34.69 -34.54 8.72
N SER A 98 34.91 -34.45 7.41
CA SER A 98 34.30 -35.14 6.27
C SER A 98 34.15 -36.66 6.35
N ALA A 99 33.13 -37.20 5.68
CA ALA A 99 33.29 -38.32 4.73
C ALA A 99 32.07 -38.44 3.79
N ALA A 100 32.36 -38.64 2.50
CA ALA A 100 31.41 -38.91 1.43
C ALA A 100 31.03 -40.40 1.38
N ALA A 101 29.81 -40.72 0.93
CA ALA A 101 29.50 -42.03 0.37
C ALA A 101 28.31 -41.98 -0.62
N ALA A 102 28.63 -42.40 -1.84
CA ALA A 102 27.88 -43.04 -2.93
C ALA A 102 26.33 -43.08 -2.96
N VAL A 103 25.85 -42.77 -4.17
CA VAL A 103 24.50 -42.93 -4.72
C VAL A 103 24.22 -44.40 -5.10
N PRO A 104 23.00 -44.90 -4.90
CA PRO A 104 22.43 -45.93 -5.77
C PRO A 104 21.19 -45.43 -6.53
N ASP A 105 21.04 -45.99 -7.72
CA ASP A 105 20.05 -45.68 -8.75
C ASP A 105 18.80 -46.59 -8.65
N VAL A 106 17.72 -46.11 -9.27
CA VAL A 106 16.48 -46.77 -9.76
C VAL A 106 15.30 -47.02 -8.80
N SER A 107 14.18 -46.29 -8.98
CA SER A 107 12.99 -46.76 -9.75
C SER A 107 11.82 -45.76 -9.69
N ASP A 108 11.06 -45.71 -10.77
CA ASP A 108 10.19 -44.61 -11.23
C ASP A 108 8.75 -44.61 -10.66
N ASP A 109 8.54 -45.11 -9.43
CA ASP A 109 7.22 -45.23 -8.80
C ASP A 109 7.08 -44.47 -7.45
N SER A 110 8.04 -43.62 -7.08
CA SER A 110 8.01 -42.89 -5.78
C SER A 110 7.42 -41.48 -5.83
N PHE A 111 7.03 -40.96 -6.99
CA PHE A 111 6.59 -39.56 -7.14
C PHE A 111 5.16 -39.29 -6.61
N VAL A 112 4.34 -40.34 -6.45
CA VAL A 112 2.94 -40.22 -6.00
C VAL A 112 2.77 -40.43 -4.48
N ASN A 113 3.76 -41.03 -3.81
CA ASN A 113 3.71 -41.31 -2.36
C ASN A 113 4.47 -40.30 -1.48
N PHE A 114 5.14 -39.30 -2.07
CA PHE A 114 5.82 -38.26 -1.30
C PHE A 114 4.85 -37.21 -0.72
N PHE A 115 3.73 -36.93 -1.42
CA PHE A 115 2.72 -35.95 -0.97
C PHE A 115 1.69 -36.52 0.02
N SER A 116 1.64 -37.84 0.25
CA SER A 116 0.69 -38.47 1.18
C SER A 116 1.26 -38.70 2.60
N GLY A 117 2.56 -38.53 2.79
CA GLY A 117 3.27 -38.92 4.03
C GLY A 117 3.74 -37.79 4.96
N PHE A 118 3.55 -36.51 4.61
CA PHE A 118 4.03 -35.38 5.42
C PHE A 118 3.00 -34.85 6.44
N GLY A 119 1.81 -35.47 6.50
CA GLY A 119 0.77 -35.16 7.48
C GLY A 119 0.90 -36.01 8.75
N SER A 120 2.02 -35.95 9.47
CA SER A 120 2.11 -36.28 10.91
C SER A 120 3.56 -36.37 11.38
N ARG A 121 4.14 -35.25 11.82
CA ARG A 121 5.11 -35.14 12.93
C ARG A 121 5.70 -33.73 13.01
N LEU A 122 4.96 -32.85 13.68
CA LEU A 122 5.40 -31.79 14.59
C LEU A 122 4.20 -30.87 14.82
N GLY A 123 3.75 -30.79 16.07
CA GLY A 123 2.55 -30.06 16.46
C GLY A 123 2.73 -28.55 16.31
N ALA A 124 2.29 -28.02 15.19
CA ALA A 124 1.64 -26.73 15.04
C ALA A 124 0.73 -26.88 13.82
N THR A 125 -0.58 -26.91 14.01
CA THR A 125 -1.52 -26.83 12.89
C THR A 125 -1.22 -25.55 12.13
N MET A 126 -0.85 -25.66 10.85
CA MET A 126 -0.78 -24.51 9.96
C MET A 126 -2.16 -23.85 9.98
N GLU A 127 -2.25 -22.62 10.47
CA GLU A 127 -3.53 -22.00 10.78
C GLU A 127 -4.15 -21.39 9.51
N ASP A 128 -5.37 -21.77 9.15
CA ASP A 128 -5.99 -21.39 7.88
C ASP A 128 -6.37 -19.90 7.79
N LEU A 129 -6.49 -19.39 6.56
CA LEU A 129 -7.05 -18.07 6.25
C LEU A 129 -8.54 -17.99 6.59
N VAL A 130 -8.95 -17.02 7.40
CA VAL A 130 -10.38 -16.81 7.76
C VAL A 130 -11.15 -16.02 6.71
N ALA A 131 -11.11 -16.47 5.45
CA ALA A 131 -11.65 -15.79 4.26
C ALA A 131 -13.06 -15.20 4.45
N GLU A 132 -14.02 -16.00 4.93
CA GLU A 132 -15.41 -15.54 5.12
C GLU A 132 -15.54 -14.43 6.18
N LYS A 133 -14.60 -14.35 7.14
CA LYS A 133 -14.56 -13.24 8.10
C LYS A 133 -13.99 -11.98 7.46
N HIS A 134 -12.97 -12.09 6.62
CA HIS A 134 -12.42 -10.97 5.86
C HIS A 134 -13.47 -10.35 4.93
N VAL A 135 -14.28 -11.19 4.26
CA VAL A 135 -15.42 -10.73 3.44
C VAL A 135 -16.41 -9.92 4.29
N LYS A 136 -16.81 -10.45 5.46
CA LYS A 136 -17.70 -9.73 6.38
C LYS A 136 -17.10 -8.42 6.87
N TYR A 137 -15.81 -8.41 7.20
CA TYR A 137 -15.09 -7.22 7.63
C TYR A 137 -15.15 -6.13 6.56
N ILE A 138 -14.76 -6.44 5.31
CA ILE A 138 -14.78 -5.48 4.20
C ILE A 138 -16.18 -4.90 3.96
N LEU A 139 -17.20 -5.77 3.91
CA LEU A 139 -18.60 -5.34 3.72
C LEU A 139 -19.15 -4.55 4.93
N SER A 140 -18.53 -4.66 6.10
CA SER A 140 -18.90 -3.90 7.29
C SER A 140 -18.28 -2.50 7.32
N VAL A 141 -17.05 -2.34 6.80
CA VAL A 141 -16.36 -1.05 6.74
C VAL A 141 -17.13 -0.08 5.84
N GLU A 142 -17.68 -0.57 4.72
CA GLU A 142 -18.51 0.23 3.82
C GLU A 142 -19.73 0.85 4.52
N LYS A 143 -20.30 0.16 5.52
CA LYS A 143 -21.51 0.59 6.23
C LYS A 143 -21.25 1.61 7.33
N LYS A 144 -20.00 1.73 7.80
CA LYS A 144 -19.60 2.66 8.86
C LYS A 144 -19.16 3.98 8.25
N LYS A 145 -20.13 4.82 7.87
CA LYS A 145 -19.85 6.11 7.20
C LYS A 145 -19.76 7.30 8.16
N ASP A 146 -20.28 7.15 9.39
CA ASP A 146 -20.53 8.28 10.30
C ASP A 146 -19.68 8.29 11.58
N ASP A 147 -18.71 7.38 11.73
CA ASP A 147 -17.80 7.37 12.86
C ASP A 147 -16.55 8.26 12.63
N PHE A 148 -15.79 8.50 13.71
CA PHE A 148 -14.62 9.35 13.67
C PHE A 148 -13.55 8.82 12.69
N GLU A 149 -13.36 7.51 12.64
CA GLU A 149 -12.38 6.86 11.75
C GLU A 149 -12.75 7.09 10.28
N SER A 150 -14.03 6.91 9.92
CA SER A 150 -14.55 7.18 8.58
C SER A 150 -14.32 8.63 8.12
N LEU A 151 -14.43 9.59 9.04
CA LEU A 151 -14.19 11.01 8.74
C LEU A 151 -12.71 11.31 8.51
N VAL A 152 -11.83 10.80 9.37
CA VAL A 152 -10.37 11.03 9.25
C VAL A 152 -9.80 10.34 8.01
N LEU A 153 -10.38 9.20 7.62
CA LEU A 153 -9.96 8.41 6.45
C LEU A 153 -10.73 8.74 5.17
N GLU A 154 -11.54 9.80 5.17
CA GLU A 154 -12.38 10.17 4.01
C GLU A 154 -11.57 10.34 2.73
N HIS A 155 -10.40 10.98 2.82
CA HIS A 155 -9.47 11.18 1.72
C HIS A 155 -8.92 9.88 1.10
N LEU A 156 -9.01 8.74 1.79
CA LEU A 156 -8.54 7.43 1.31
C LEU A 156 -9.66 6.55 0.75
N ARG A 157 -10.92 7.00 0.73
CA ARG A 157 -12.07 6.13 0.39
C ARG A 157 -11.95 5.47 -0.98
N MET A 158 -11.51 6.19 -2.02
CA MET A 158 -11.28 5.61 -3.35
C MET A 158 -10.24 4.49 -3.32
N ASN A 159 -9.13 4.67 -2.60
CA ASN A 159 -8.11 3.64 -2.44
C ASN A 159 -8.62 2.47 -1.58
N GLY A 160 -9.38 2.77 -0.52
CA GLY A 160 -10.05 1.78 0.32
C GLY A 160 -11.03 0.90 -0.45
N ALA A 161 -11.79 1.50 -1.37
CA ALA A 161 -12.67 0.78 -2.28
C ALA A 161 -11.86 -0.17 -3.17
N TYR A 162 -10.77 0.31 -3.79
CA TYR A 162 -9.86 -0.53 -4.56
C TYR A 162 -9.33 -1.73 -3.74
N TRP A 163 -8.78 -1.48 -2.55
CA TRP A 163 -8.24 -2.54 -1.69
C TRP A 163 -9.30 -3.56 -1.28
N GLY A 164 -10.46 -3.07 -0.81
CA GLY A 164 -11.56 -3.94 -0.36
C GLY A 164 -12.15 -4.76 -1.50
N LEU A 165 -12.46 -4.14 -2.63
CA LEU A 165 -13.09 -4.81 -3.78
C LEU A 165 -12.12 -5.80 -4.45
N THR A 166 -10.85 -5.45 -4.58
CA THR A 166 -9.84 -6.40 -5.10
C THR A 166 -9.70 -7.60 -4.16
N THR A 167 -9.73 -7.37 -2.84
CA THR A 167 -9.72 -8.47 -1.86
C THR A 167 -10.95 -9.37 -2.01
N LEU A 168 -12.15 -8.79 -2.18
CA LEU A 168 -13.37 -9.56 -2.44
C LEU A 168 -13.25 -10.37 -3.73
N ASP A 169 -12.67 -9.81 -4.79
CA ASP A 169 -12.47 -10.55 -6.04
C ASP A 169 -11.48 -11.71 -5.88
N LEU A 170 -10.35 -11.48 -5.21
CA LEU A 170 -9.36 -12.52 -4.87
C LEU A 170 -9.98 -13.68 -4.09
N LEU A 171 -10.99 -13.40 -3.26
CA LEU A 171 -11.74 -14.38 -2.47
C LEU A 171 -12.97 -14.95 -3.21
N HIS A 172 -13.17 -14.64 -4.49
CA HIS A 172 -14.33 -15.04 -5.29
C HIS A 172 -15.69 -14.50 -4.78
N LYS A 173 -15.68 -13.32 -4.13
CA LYS A 173 -16.84 -12.67 -3.51
C LYS A 173 -17.12 -11.25 -4.03
N LEU A 174 -16.53 -10.83 -5.16
CA LEU A 174 -16.80 -9.51 -5.73
C LEU A 174 -18.31 -9.26 -5.95
N GLY A 175 -19.07 -10.30 -6.34
CA GLY A 175 -20.53 -10.24 -6.52
C GLY A 175 -21.36 -10.06 -5.24
N ALA A 176 -20.72 -9.89 -4.07
CA ALA A 176 -21.40 -9.49 -2.83
C ALA A 176 -21.70 -7.97 -2.78
N VAL A 177 -21.16 -7.19 -3.73
CA VAL A 177 -21.34 -5.75 -3.85
C VAL A 177 -22.07 -5.45 -5.17
N ASP A 178 -22.94 -4.43 -5.16
CA ASP A 178 -23.58 -3.95 -6.38
C ASP A 178 -22.61 -3.05 -7.17
N PRO A 179 -22.18 -3.45 -8.38
CA PRO A 179 -21.27 -2.63 -9.19
C PRO A 179 -21.88 -1.28 -9.55
N ASP A 180 -23.19 -1.16 -9.76
CA ASP A 180 -23.80 0.10 -10.18
C ASP A 180 -23.80 1.13 -9.05
N GLU A 181 -23.97 0.70 -7.79
CA GLU A 181 -23.87 1.57 -6.61
C GLU A 181 -22.44 2.12 -6.46
N VAL A 182 -21.44 1.24 -6.58
CA VAL A 182 -20.02 1.64 -6.47
C VAL A 182 -19.63 2.59 -7.61
N VAL A 183 -19.98 2.23 -8.85
CA VAL A 183 -19.66 3.06 -10.03
C VAL A 183 -20.35 4.42 -9.93
N SER A 184 -21.61 4.48 -9.48
CA SER A 184 -22.31 5.76 -9.28
C SER A 184 -21.55 6.67 -8.32
N TRP A 185 -21.16 6.17 -7.13
CA TRP A 185 -20.40 6.95 -6.15
C TRP A 185 -19.02 7.37 -6.69
N MET A 186 -18.32 6.49 -7.40
CA MET A 186 -17.03 6.83 -8.00
C MET A 186 -17.16 7.96 -9.00
N MET A 187 -18.21 7.98 -9.81
CA MET A 187 -18.45 9.04 -10.78
C MET A 187 -18.83 10.39 -10.12
N GLU A 188 -19.26 10.40 -8.85
CA GLU A 188 -19.36 11.63 -8.05
C GLU A 188 -17.99 12.15 -7.59
N CYS A 189 -16.97 11.29 -7.53
CA CYS A 189 -15.59 11.66 -7.24
C CYS A 189 -14.80 12.06 -8.50
N TYR A 190 -15.40 11.93 -9.70
CA TYR A 190 -14.79 12.25 -10.98
C TYR A 190 -14.87 13.75 -11.30
N HIS A 191 -13.73 14.34 -11.61
CA HIS A 191 -13.62 15.75 -11.95
C HIS A 191 -13.84 15.96 -13.45
N GLN A 192 -15.07 16.35 -13.79
CA GLN A 192 -15.52 16.55 -15.17
C GLN A 192 -14.78 17.65 -15.93
N ASP A 193 -14.03 18.53 -15.27
CA ASP A 193 -13.25 19.59 -15.91
C ASP A 193 -11.88 19.07 -16.39
N CYS A 194 -11.19 18.28 -15.58
CA CYS A 194 -9.82 17.81 -15.86
C CYS A 194 -9.73 16.34 -16.27
N GLY A 195 -10.59 15.44 -15.76
CA GLY A 195 -10.51 14.00 -15.99
C GLY A 195 -9.88 13.18 -14.87
N GLY A 196 -9.50 13.80 -13.76
CA GLY A 196 -8.97 13.11 -12.57
C GLY A 196 -10.06 12.63 -11.61
N PHE A 197 -9.70 11.77 -10.66
CA PHE A 197 -10.56 11.38 -9.54
C PHE A 197 -10.00 11.90 -8.21
N GLY A 198 -10.89 12.34 -7.33
CA GLY A 198 -10.59 12.65 -5.94
C GLY A 198 -10.67 11.41 -5.03
N GLY A 199 -10.14 11.54 -3.81
CA GLY A 199 -10.17 10.47 -2.81
C GLY A 199 -11.56 10.18 -2.25
N ASN A 200 -12.43 11.18 -2.27
CA ASN A 200 -13.88 11.10 -2.06
C ASN A 200 -14.56 12.30 -2.71
N ILE A 201 -15.89 12.36 -2.65
CA ILE A 201 -16.71 13.49 -3.10
C ILE A 201 -16.20 14.81 -2.49
N GLY A 202 -15.92 15.78 -3.34
CA GLY A 202 -15.45 17.11 -2.93
C GLY A 202 -13.94 17.21 -2.64
N HIS A 203 -13.17 16.13 -2.81
CA HIS A 203 -11.71 16.17 -2.69
C HIS A 203 -11.05 16.46 -4.04
N ASP A 204 -9.89 17.12 -3.99
CA ASP A 204 -9.07 17.42 -5.18
C ASP A 204 -8.67 16.16 -5.95
N PRO A 205 -8.59 16.24 -7.29
CA PRO A 205 -8.18 15.11 -8.11
C PRO A 205 -6.69 14.83 -7.93
N HIS A 206 -6.34 13.55 -7.80
CA HIS A 206 -4.95 13.12 -7.63
C HIS A 206 -4.70 11.80 -8.36
N LEU A 207 -3.47 11.59 -8.80
CA LEU A 207 -3.08 10.44 -9.61
C LEU A 207 -3.29 9.10 -8.89
N LEU A 208 -3.04 9.06 -7.58
CA LEU A 208 -3.30 7.88 -6.73
C LEU A 208 -4.76 7.42 -6.82
N TYR A 209 -5.71 8.33 -6.65
CA TYR A 209 -7.14 8.00 -6.68
C TYR A 209 -7.62 7.73 -8.10
N THR A 210 -7.03 8.41 -9.09
CA THR A 210 -7.32 8.18 -10.51
C THR A 210 -6.94 6.76 -10.93
N LEU A 211 -5.77 6.26 -10.53
CA LEU A 211 -5.42 4.85 -10.77
C LEU A 211 -6.39 3.91 -10.05
N SER A 212 -6.64 4.11 -8.75
CA SER A 212 -7.56 3.25 -7.98
C SER A 212 -8.95 3.19 -8.63
N ALA A 213 -9.47 4.32 -9.11
CA ALA A 213 -10.75 4.37 -9.81
C ALA A 213 -10.72 3.56 -11.12
N VAL A 214 -9.68 3.73 -11.94
CA VAL A 214 -9.50 2.96 -13.17
C VAL A 214 -9.37 1.45 -12.88
N GLN A 215 -8.67 1.07 -11.82
CA GLN A 215 -8.55 -0.33 -11.40
C GLN A 215 -9.88 -0.91 -10.91
N VAL A 216 -10.67 -0.18 -10.12
CA VAL A 216 -12.00 -0.64 -9.68
C VAL A 216 -12.96 -0.79 -10.87
N LEU A 217 -12.95 0.16 -11.82
CA LEU A 217 -13.74 0.05 -13.04
C LEU A 217 -13.28 -1.15 -13.89
N ALA A 218 -11.98 -1.41 -13.95
CA ALA A 218 -11.46 -2.60 -14.61
C ALA A 218 -11.93 -3.90 -13.94
N LEU A 219 -11.94 -3.99 -12.61
CA LEU A 219 -12.45 -5.16 -11.87
C LEU A 219 -13.89 -5.49 -12.30
N PHE A 220 -14.75 -4.48 -12.36
CA PHE A 220 -16.16 -4.62 -12.73
C PHE A 220 -16.42 -4.72 -14.24
N ASP A 221 -15.40 -4.63 -15.09
CA ASP A 221 -15.54 -4.57 -16.55
C ASP A 221 -16.36 -3.35 -17.02
N ARG A 222 -16.15 -2.21 -16.36
CA ARG A 222 -16.90 -0.95 -16.54
C ARG A 222 -16.04 0.23 -16.97
N LEU A 223 -14.91 -0.01 -17.63
CA LEU A 223 -14.10 1.08 -18.21
C LEU A 223 -14.85 1.90 -19.26
N ASP A 224 -15.96 1.37 -19.79
CA ASP A 224 -16.83 2.03 -20.78
C ASP A 224 -17.53 3.30 -20.26
N VAL A 225 -17.61 3.49 -18.94
CA VAL A 225 -18.20 4.70 -18.34
C VAL A 225 -17.27 5.91 -18.39
N LEU A 226 -15.99 5.70 -18.68
CA LEU A 226 -14.98 6.75 -18.71
C LEU A 226 -14.90 7.43 -20.07
N ASP A 227 -14.66 8.74 -20.03
CA ASP A 227 -14.01 9.41 -21.15
C ASP A 227 -12.51 9.09 -21.10
N ILE A 228 -12.11 8.02 -21.79
CA ILE A 228 -10.74 7.53 -21.80
C ILE A 228 -9.76 8.61 -22.29
N GLU A 229 -10.14 9.42 -23.27
CA GLU A 229 -9.29 10.52 -23.75
C GLU A 229 -8.99 11.49 -22.62
N LYS A 230 -10.04 11.92 -21.90
CA LYS A 230 -9.92 12.92 -20.84
C LYS A 230 -9.11 12.45 -19.65
N VAL A 231 -9.36 11.22 -19.19
CA VAL A 231 -8.55 10.62 -18.10
C VAL A 231 -7.10 10.50 -18.53
N SER A 232 -6.84 10.08 -19.78
CA SER A 232 -5.48 9.96 -20.29
C SER A 232 -4.78 11.32 -20.42
N ASP A 233 -5.50 12.37 -20.84
CA ASP A 233 -4.97 13.73 -20.96
C ASP A 233 -4.64 14.33 -19.59
N TYR A 234 -5.46 14.08 -18.56
CA TYR A 234 -5.15 14.43 -17.17
C TYR A 234 -3.84 13.79 -16.72
N VAL A 235 -3.71 12.47 -16.88
CA VAL A 235 -2.52 11.73 -16.44
C VAL A 235 -1.28 12.16 -17.22
N ALA A 236 -1.40 12.32 -18.55
CA ALA A 236 -0.29 12.76 -19.38
C ALA A 236 0.16 14.20 -19.06
N GLY A 237 -0.79 15.08 -18.72
CA GLY A 237 -0.52 16.46 -18.30
C GLY A 237 0.29 16.57 -17.00
N LEU A 238 0.38 15.50 -16.22
CA LEU A 238 1.19 15.43 -15.00
C LEU A 238 2.65 15.00 -15.25
N GLN A 239 3.03 14.66 -16.49
CA GLN A 239 4.41 14.36 -16.82
C GLN A 239 5.27 15.63 -16.84
N ASN A 240 6.32 15.65 -16.02
CA ASN A 240 7.29 16.74 -15.95
C ASN A 240 8.35 16.63 -17.05
N GLY A 241 9.07 17.73 -17.29
CA GLY A 241 10.06 17.81 -18.36
C GLY A 241 11.25 16.83 -18.24
N ASP A 242 11.56 16.38 -17.03
CA ASP A 242 12.60 15.39 -16.72
C ASP A 242 12.12 13.93 -16.82
N GLY A 243 10.83 13.71 -17.08
CA GLY A 243 10.20 12.39 -17.17
C GLY A 243 9.49 11.93 -15.89
N SER A 244 9.70 12.62 -14.76
CA SER A 244 8.94 12.35 -13.53
C SER A 244 7.46 12.66 -13.70
N PHE A 245 6.63 12.19 -12.78
CA PHE A 245 5.22 12.54 -12.73
C PHE A 245 4.91 13.27 -11.43
N SER A 246 4.10 14.31 -11.54
CA SER A 246 3.50 14.97 -10.40
C SER A 246 2.24 14.21 -9.94
N GLY A 247 1.96 14.21 -8.63
CA GLY A 247 0.74 13.59 -8.10
C GLY A 247 -0.53 14.35 -8.47
N ASP A 248 -0.42 15.67 -8.58
CA ASP A 248 -1.46 16.62 -8.93
C ASP A 248 -0.84 17.94 -9.45
N ILE A 249 -1.67 18.99 -9.55
CA ILE A 249 -1.27 20.33 -10.02
C ILE A 249 -0.28 21.06 -9.09
N TRP A 250 -0.06 20.58 -7.87
CA TRP A 250 0.85 21.19 -6.90
C TRP A 250 2.29 20.73 -7.04
N GLY A 251 2.55 19.70 -7.85
CA GLY A 251 3.89 19.36 -8.33
C GLY A 251 4.73 18.49 -7.38
N GLU A 252 4.13 17.77 -6.42
CA GLU A 252 4.87 16.73 -5.66
C GLU A 252 5.33 15.64 -6.62
N THR A 253 6.61 15.27 -6.56
CA THR A 253 7.20 14.20 -7.37
C THR A 253 7.62 13.03 -6.50
N ASP A 254 7.22 11.82 -6.90
CA ASP A 254 7.58 10.57 -6.24
C ASP A 254 7.47 9.41 -7.25
N THR A 255 8.29 8.35 -7.14
CA THR A 255 8.20 7.20 -8.06
C THR A 255 6.85 6.49 -8.00
N ARG A 256 6.09 6.62 -6.90
CA ARG A 256 4.67 6.24 -6.81
C ARG A 256 3.85 6.81 -7.95
N PHE A 257 4.06 8.09 -8.28
CA PHE A 257 3.30 8.77 -9.34
C PHE A 257 3.75 8.29 -10.72
N SER A 258 5.01 7.94 -10.89
CA SER A 258 5.50 7.33 -12.13
C SER A 258 4.83 5.98 -12.39
N TYR A 259 4.76 5.12 -11.37
CA TYR A 259 4.01 3.87 -11.44
C TYR A 259 2.52 4.10 -11.71
N CYS A 260 1.88 5.00 -10.96
CA CYS A 260 0.46 5.25 -11.11
C CYS A 260 0.09 5.76 -12.51
N ALA A 261 0.88 6.67 -13.07
CA ALA A 261 0.66 7.18 -14.43
C ALA A 261 0.81 6.07 -15.47
N ILE A 262 1.92 5.33 -15.43
CA ILE A 262 2.21 4.26 -16.39
C ILE A 262 1.18 3.13 -16.30
N CYS A 263 0.81 2.71 -15.09
CA CYS A 263 -0.19 1.66 -14.90
C CYS A 263 -1.57 2.11 -15.38
N CYS A 264 -1.99 3.33 -15.04
CA CYS A 264 -3.27 3.91 -15.47
C CYS A 264 -3.35 3.97 -17.00
N LEU A 265 -2.36 4.61 -17.64
CA LEU A 265 -2.31 4.72 -19.10
C LEU A 265 -2.19 3.36 -19.78
N SER A 266 -1.50 2.39 -19.18
CA SER A 266 -1.41 1.04 -19.74
C SER A 266 -2.76 0.32 -19.72
N ILE A 267 -3.49 0.36 -18.60
CA ILE A 267 -4.85 -0.22 -18.49
C ILE A 267 -5.80 0.43 -19.53
N LEU A 268 -5.63 1.72 -19.78
CA LEU A 268 -6.43 2.48 -20.75
C LEU A 268 -5.96 2.33 -22.21
N HIS A 269 -4.86 1.61 -22.48
CA HIS A 269 -4.20 1.49 -23.80
C HIS A 269 -3.69 2.82 -24.38
N ARG A 270 -3.13 3.69 -23.53
CA ARG A 270 -2.78 5.09 -23.84
C ARG A 270 -1.40 5.54 -23.41
N LEU A 271 -0.45 4.60 -23.35
CA LEU A 271 0.96 4.92 -23.12
C LEU A 271 1.56 5.85 -24.20
N ASP A 272 0.94 5.93 -25.38
CA ASP A 272 1.34 6.84 -26.47
C ASP A 272 1.17 8.33 -26.14
N LYS A 273 0.44 8.67 -25.07
CA LYS A 273 0.24 10.06 -24.62
C LYS A 273 1.41 10.67 -23.87
N ILE A 274 2.37 9.86 -23.43
CA ILE A 274 3.50 10.31 -22.63
C ILE A 274 4.83 10.00 -23.34
N ASP A 275 5.88 10.70 -22.92
CA ASP A 275 7.24 10.35 -23.28
C ASP A 275 7.70 9.17 -22.40
N VAL A 276 7.43 7.95 -22.86
CA VAL A 276 7.75 6.71 -22.13
C VAL A 276 9.26 6.58 -21.89
N GLU A 277 10.09 6.99 -22.85
CA GLU A 277 11.55 6.90 -22.72
C GLU A 277 12.05 7.81 -21.59
N LYS A 278 11.57 9.06 -21.50
CA LYS A 278 11.90 9.94 -20.38
C LYS A 278 11.38 9.41 -19.04
N ALA A 279 10.17 8.86 -19.01
CA ALA A 279 9.64 8.26 -17.78
C ALA A 279 10.53 7.11 -17.28
N VAL A 280 10.94 6.22 -18.19
CA VAL A 280 11.89 5.13 -17.89
C VAL A 280 13.24 5.69 -17.42
N ASN A 281 13.79 6.70 -18.11
CA ASN A 281 15.07 7.31 -17.73
C ASN A 281 15.02 7.96 -16.33
N TYR A 282 13.91 8.63 -15.98
CA TYR A 282 13.72 9.17 -14.64
C TYR A 282 13.68 8.04 -13.59
N ILE A 283 12.90 6.98 -13.82
CA ILE A 283 12.85 5.81 -12.92
C ILE A 283 14.25 5.20 -12.73
N VAL A 284 15.01 5.03 -13.81
CA VAL A 284 16.38 4.50 -13.75
C VAL A 284 17.30 5.42 -12.94
N SER A 285 17.10 6.74 -12.99
CA SER A 285 17.87 7.70 -12.18
C SER A 285 17.60 7.61 -10.67
N CYS A 286 16.49 6.97 -10.25
CA CYS A 286 16.18 6.69 -8.85
C CYS A 286 16.89 5.43 -8.30
N LYS A 287 17.63 4.70 -9.13
CA LYS A 287 18.35 3.48 -8.75
C LYS A 287 19.57 3.81 -7.89
N ASN A 288 19.76 3.06 -6.80
CA ASN A 288 20.88 3.20 -5.87
C ASN A 288 21.96 2.13 -6.09
N LEU A 289 23.12 2.31 -5.45
CA LEU A 289 24.27 1.40 -5.54
C LEU A 289 23.97 0.00 -4.99
N ASP A 290 23.00 -0.12 -4.09
CA ASP A 290 22.55 -1.38 -3.51
C ASP A 290 21.55 -2.14 -4.41
N GLY A 291 21.29 -1.62 -5.61
CA GLY A 291 20.34 -2.16 -6.58
C GLY A 291 18.89 -1.71 -6.37
N GLY A 292 18.57 -1.15 -5.20
CA GLY A 292 17.24 -0.65 -4.85
C GLY A 292 16.90 0.69 -5.51
N PHE A 293 15.72 1.21 -5.19
CA PHE A 293 15.19 2.47 -5.72
C PHE A 293 14.62 3.34 -4.60
N GLY A 294 14.90 4.64 -4.68
CA GLY A 294 14.33 5.67 -3.80
C GLY A 294 13.06 6.32 -4.36
N SER A 295 12.41 7.17 -3.55
CA SER A 295 11.23 7.95 -3.97
C SER A 295 11.53 9.02 -5.02
N ILE A 296 12.77 9.46 -5.09
CA ILE A 296 13.35 10.42 -6.05
C ILE A 296 14.83 10.05 -6.25
N PRO A 297 15.54 10.64 -7.24
CA PRO A 297 16.98 10.44 -7.39
C PRO A 297 17.75 10.77 -6.11
N GLY A 298 18.54 9.80 -5.63
CA GLY A 298 19.30 9.90 -4.37
C GLY A 298 18.50 9.60 -3.10
N GLY A 299 17.19 9.28 -3.19
CA GLY A 299 16.39 8.83 -2.06
C GLY A 299 16.79 7.45 -1.57
N GLU A 300 16.59 7.16 -0.28
CA GLU A 300 16.89 5.84 0.31
C GLU A 300 16.10 4.72 -0.36
N SER A 301 16.75 3.58 -0.64
CA SER A 301 16.10 2.38 -1.15
C SER A 301 14.99 1.91 -0.22
N HIS A 302 13.77 1.76 -0.75
CA HIS A 302 12.60 1.35 0.02
C HIS A 302 11.75 0.34 -0.77
N ALA A 303 11.32 -0.76 -0.16
CA ALA A 303 10.61 -1.84 -0.86
C ALA A 303 9.36 -1.36 -1.62
N GLY A 304 8.59 -0.44 -1.04
CA GLY A 304 7.44 0.17 -1.73
C GLY A 304 7.82 1.01 -2.96
N GLN A 305 8.95 1.72 -2.92
CA GLN A 305 9.46 2.52 -4.05
C GLN A 305 10.06 1.63 -5.13
N ILE A 306 10.73 0.55 -4.70
CA ILE A 306 11.21 -0.52 -5.58
C ILE A 306 10.05 -1.14 -6.35
N PHE A 307 8.94 -1.48 -5.69
CA PHE A 307 7.75 -1.96 -6.39
C PHE A 307 7.29 -0.96 -7.46
N CYS A 308 7.17 0.32 -7.12
CA CYS A 308 6.73 1.33 -8.07
C CYS A 308 7.65 1.40 -9.30
N CYS A 309 8.97 1.42 -9.07
CA CYS A 309 9.96 1.46 -10.14
C CYS A 309 9.97 0.18 -10.99
N VAL A 310 10.06 -0.98 -10.36
CA VAL A 310 10.11 -2.28 -11.06
C VAL A 310 8.80 -2.58 -11.77
N GLY A 311 7.65 -2.25 -11.16
CA GLY A 311 6.33 -2.37 -11.77
C GLY A 311 6.19 -1.51 -13.03
N ALA A 312 6.60 -0.25 -12.95
CA ALA A 312 6.62 0.64 -14.11
C ALA A 312 7.55 0.13 -15.22
N LEU A 313 8.74 -0.37 -14.86
CA LEU A 313 9.68 -0.98 -15.81
C LEU A 313 9.13 -2.28 -16.41
N ALA A 314 8.38 -3.09 -15.65
CA ALA A 314 7.72 -4.29 -16.16
C ALA A 314 6.65 -3.93 -17.21
N ILE A 315 5.76 -2.99 -16.88
CA ILE A 315 4.69 -2.53 -17.76
C ILE A 315 5.23 -1.95 -19.07
N THR A 316 6.36 -1.23 -19.01
CA THR A 316 7.01 -0.61 -20.18
C THR A 316 7.98 -1.54 -20.91
N GLY A 317 8.12 -2.81 -20.50
CA GLY A 317 9.07 -3.76 -21.12
C GLY A 317 10.55 -3.41 -20.90
N SER A 318 10.86 -2.62 -19.87
CA SER A 318 12.15 -2.00 -19.59
C SER A 318 12.90 -2.63 -18.40
N LEU A 319 12.57 -3.87 -18.00
CA LEU A 319 13.22 -4.58 -16.90
C LEU A 319 14.72 -4.85 -17.10
N HIS A 320 15.23 -4.71 -18.33
CA HIS A 320 16.66 -4.88 -18.64
C HIS A 320 17.56 -3.82 -17.96
N HIS A 321 17.00 -2.74 -17.40
CA HIS A 321 17.75 -1.78 -16.57
C HIS A 321 17.99 -2.26 -15.12
N VAL A 322 17.29 -3.31 -14.69
CA VAL A 322 17.39 -3.85 -13.33
C VAL A 322 18.46 -4.94 -13.27
N ASP A 323 19.38 -4.80 -12.32
CA ASP A 323 20.26 -5.91 -11.95
C ASP A 323 19.46 -6.84 -11.06
N ARG A 324 19.01 -7.95 -11.64
CA ARG A 324 18.05 -8.87 -11.01
C ARG A 324 18.63 -9.55 -9.78
N ASP A 325 19.94 -9.84 -9.77
CA ASP A 325 20.58 -10.54 -8.65
C ASP A 325 20.93 -9.58 -7.52
N LEU A 326 21.45 -8.39 -7.84
CA LEU A 326 21.74 -7.37 -6.82
C LEU A 326 20.47 -6.90 -6.13
N LEU A 327 19.42 -6.58 -6.91
CA LEU A 327 18.14 -6.19 -6.34
C LEU A 327 17.46 -7.36 -5.61
N GLY A 328 17.54 -8.57 -6.18
CA GLY A 328 17.01 -9.78 -5.55
C GLY A 328 17.61 -10.01 -4.17
N TRP A 329 18.93 -9.82 -4.03
CA TRP A 329 19.63 -9.94 -2.76
C TRP A 329 19.15 -8.89 -1.76
N TRP A 330 19.05 -7.63 -2.17
CA TRP A 330 18.55 -6.56 -1.30
C TRP A 330 17.14 -6.84 -0.79
N LEU A 331 16.26 -7.35 -1.66
CA LEU A 331 14.86 -7.66 -1.36
C LEU A 331 14.72 -8.91 -0.48
N CYS A 332 15.48 -9.98 -0.71
CA CYS A 332 15.36 -11.18 0.13
C CYS A 332 15.88 -10.94 1.56
N GLU A 333 16.89 -10.08 1.73
CA GLU A 333 17.38 -9.60 3.03
C GLU A 333 16.39 -8.67 3.77
N ARG A 334 15.17 -8.50 3.26
CA ARG A 334 14.05 -7.92 4.01
C ARG A 334 13.32 -8.96 4.87
N GLN A 335 13.52 -10.25 4.64
CA GLN A 335 12.84 -11.28 5.41
C GLN A 335 13.46 -11.42 6.80
N CYS A 336 12.69 -11.06 7.82
CA CYS A 336 13.13 -11.08 9.20
C CYS A 336 12.96 -12.47 9.84
N LYS A 337 13.47 -12.62 11.07
CA LYS A 337 13.46 -13.89 11.82
C LYS A 337 12.06 -14.43 12.11
N ASP A 338 11.09 -13.53 12.26
CA ASP A 338 9.66 -13.84 12.46
C ASP A 338 8.96 -14.29 11.17
N GLY A 339 9.63 -14.20 10.02
CA GLY A 339 9.11 -14.58 8.70
C GLY A 339 8.51 -13.43 7.91
N GLY A 340 8.20 -12.31 8.56
CA GLY A 340 7.68 -11.11 7.94
C GLY A 340 8.75 -10.38 7.14
N LEU A 341 8.32 -9.38 6.36
CA LEU A 341 9.18 -8.56 5.52
C LEU A 341 9.17 -7.12 6.03
N ASN A 342 10.32 -6.43 5.94
CA ASN A 342 10.41 -5.00 6.22
C ASN A 342 10.63 -4.18 4.95
N GLY A 343 10.39 -2.87 5.03
CA GLY A 343 10.55 -1.96 3.89
C GLY A 343 11.98 -1.51 3.65
N ARG A 344 12.80 -1.55 4.70
CA ARG A 344 14.18 -1.01 4.76
C ARG A 344 15.01 -1.80 5.78
N PRO A 345 16.34 -1.84 5.64
CA PRO A 345 17.23 -2.43 6.63
C PRO A 345 16.95 -1.87 8.04
N GLU A 346 17.10 -2.72 9.06
CA GLU A 346 16.95 -2.35 10.47
C GLU A 346 15.57 -1.77 10.86
N LYS A 347 14.52 -2.03 10.05
CA LYS A 347 13.13 -1.69 10.38
C LYS A 347 12.32 -2.93 10.75
N LEU A 348 11.20 -2.69 11.44
CA LEU A 348 10.26 -3.72 11.84
C LEU A 348 9.53 -4.32 10.62
N THR A 349 9.07 -5.55 10.79
CA THR A 349 8.22 -6.24 9.82
C THR A 349 6.84 -5.61 9.74
N ASP A 350 6.24 -5.73 8.56
CA ASP A 350 4.91 -5.22 8.25
C ASP A 350 4.32 -6.04 7.10
N VAL A 351 3.08 -6.52 7.27
CA VAL A 351 2.36 -7.35 6.31
C VAL A 351 2.31 -6.75 4.91
N CYS A 352 2.25 -5.43 4.74
CA CYS A 352 2.14 -4.84 3.41
C CYS A 352 3.37 -5.12 2.53
N TYR A 353 4.55 -5.33 3.13
CA TYR A 353 5.75 -5.72 2.39
C TYR A 353 5.70 -7.14 1.84
N SER A 354 4.75 -7.97 2.29
CA SER A 354 4.42 -9.24 1.63
C SER A 354 4.03 -9.02 0.18
N TRP A 355 3.36 -7.93 -0.14
CA TRP A 355 3.11 -7.54 -1.52
C TRP A 355 4.34 -6.85 -2.13
N TRP A 356 4.79 -5.73 -1.55
CA TRP A 356 5.82 -4.87 -2.16
C TRP A 356 7.13 -5.62 -2.50
N VAL A 357 7.55 -6.55 -1.64
CA VAL A 357 8.75 -7.35 -1.87
C VAL A 357 8.48 -8.53 -2.80
N LEU A 358 7.42 -9.31 -2.58
CA LEU A 358 7.15 -10.50 -3.41
C LEU A 358 6.85 -10.11 -4.86
N SER A 359 6.04 -9.08 -5.11
CA SER A 359 5.70 -8.66 -6.47
C SER A 359 6.96 -8.22 -7.23
N SER A 360 7.82 -7.45 -6.59
CA SER A 360 9.13 -7.04 -7.12
C SER A 360 10.01 -8.26 -7.44
N LEU A 361 10.11 -9.22 -6.50
CA LEU A 361 10.87 -10.45 -6.71
C LEU A 361 10.28 -11.33 -7.81
N ILE A 362 8.96 -11.38 -7.99
CA ILE A 362 8.32 -12.13 -9.08
C ILE A 362 8.64 -11.49 -10.42
N MET A 363 8.52 -10.16 -10.54
CA MET A 363 8.83 -9.45 -11.79
C MET A 363 10.28 -9.63 -12.24
N ILE A 364 11.21 -9.80 -11.30
CA ILE A 364 12.63 -10.11 -11.59
C ILE A 364 12.96 -11.59 -11.45
N ASP A 365 11.96 -12.46 -11.31
CA ASP A 365 12.06 -13.92 -11.19
C ASP A 365 13.13 -14.40 -10.16
N ARG A 366 12.97 -13.90 -8.93
CA ARG A 366 13.76 -14.20 -7.73
C ARG A 366 12.91 -14.53 -6.50
N VAL A 367 11.61 -14.74 -6.67
CA VAL A 367 10.68 -15.06 -5.56
C VAL A 367 11.05 -16.33 -4.79
N HIS A 368 11.77 -17.26 -5.42
CA HIS A 368 12.27 -18.48 -4.80
C HIS A 368 13.35 -18.26 -3.73
N TRP A 369 13.82 -17.02 -3.54
CA TRP A 369 14.78 -16.66 -2.47
C TRP A 369 14.10 -16.36 -1.13
N ILE A 370 12.76 -16.31 -1.09
CA ILE A 370 11.98 -16.10 0.13
C ILE A 370 11.54 -17.45 0.71
N ASP A 371 11.61 -17.57 2.04
CA ASP A 371 10.96 -18.64 2.78
C ASP A 371 9.44 -18.37 2.82
N LYS A 372 8.73 -18.92 1.83
CA LYS A 372 7.27 -18.73 1.66
C LYS A 372 6.47 -19.28 2.84
N ASP A 373 6.93 -20.36 3.48
CA ASP A 373 6.22 -20.99 4.59
C ASP A 373 6.27 -20.12 5.86
N LYS A 374 7.40 -19.47 6.11
CA LYS A 374 7.50 -18.48 7.20
C LYS A 374 6.66 -17.24 6.93
N LEU A 375 6.71 -16.71 5.71
CA LEU A 375 5.93 -15.52 5.36
C LEU A 375 4.42 -15.78 5.40
N THR A 376 3.99 -16.93 4.89
CA THR A 376 2.58 -17.38 4.97
C THR A 376 2.11 -17.43 6.43
N ARG A 377 2.90 -18.04 7.33
CA ARG A 377 2.59 -18.06 8.76
C ARG A 377 2.54 -16.66 9.38
N PHE A 378 3.48 -15.78 9.03
CA PHE A 378 3.48 -14.40 9.51
C PHE A 378 2.17 -13.68 9.12
N ILE A 379 1.75 -13.73 7.86
CA ILE A 379 0.51 -13.10 7.39
C ILE A 379 -0.71 -13.68 8.13
N LEU A 380 -0.79 -15.01 8.25
CA LEU A 380 -1.90 -15.69 8.93
C LEU A 380 -1.94 -15.41 10.44
N ASN A 381 -0.83 -15.02 11.05
CA ASN A 381 -0.79 -14.59 12.45
C ASN A 381 -1.25 -13.13 12.64
N CYS A 382 -1.33 -12.34 11.58
CA CYS A 382 -1.77 -10.94 11.62
C CYS A 382 -3.27 -10.77 11.36
N GLN A 383 -4.02 -11.87 11.21
CA GLN A 383 -5.45 -11.83 10.91
C GLN A 383 -6.30 -11.72 12.18
N ASP A 384 -7.31 -10.85 12.21
CA ASP A 384 -8.33 -10.90 13.26
C ASP A 384 -9.21 -12.13 13.01
N ARG A 385 -8.97 -13.16 13.83
CA ARG A 385 -9.65 -14.45 13.75
C ARG A 385 -11.10 -14.38 14.19
N GLU A 386 -11.53 -13.36 14.92
CA GLU A 386 -12.89 -13.21 15.42
C GLU A 386 -13.75 -12.44 14.43
N ASN A 387 -13.29 -11.28 13.99
CA ASN A 387 -14.07 -10.31 13.21
C ASN A 387 -13.62 -10.19 11.74
N GLY A 388 -12.43 -10.70 11.40
CA GLY A 388 -11.82 -10.53 10.07
C GLY A 388 -11.07 -9.22 9.93
N GLY A 389 -10.33 -9.09 8.83
CA GLY A 389 -9.28 -8.08 8.65
C GLY A 389 -7.89 -8.66 8.93
N ILE A 390 -6.87 -8.02 8.39
CA ILE A 390 -5.45 -8.30 8.65
C ILE A 390 -4.78 -6.97 9.03
N SER A 391 -3.91 -6.99 10.03
CA SER A 391 -3.13 -5.84 10.51
C SER A 391 -1.70 -5.86 9.95
N ASP A 392 -0.93 -4.81 10.21
CA ASP A 392 0.51 -4.73 9.88
C ASP A 392 1.34 -5.81 10.58
N ARG A 393 1.00 -6.12 11.84
CA ARG A 393 1.68 -7.08 12.72
C ARG A 393 0.68 -7.81 13.62
N PRO A 394 1.07 -8.95 14.23
CA PRO A 394 0.21 -9.65 15.18
C PRO A 394 -0.28 -8.72 16.30
N ASP A 395 -1.53 -8.91 16.70
CA ASP A 395 -2.21 -8.18 17.79
C ASP A 395 -2.47 -6.68 17.56
N ASN A 396 -2.10 -6.13 16.39
CA ASN A 396 -2.43 -4.76 16.02
C ASN A 396 -3.86 -4.62 15.48
N ALA A 397 -4.34 -3.38 15.37
CA ALA A 397 -5.64 -3.09 14.76
C ALA A 397 -5.64 -3.41 13.26
N VAL A 398 -6.72 -4.02 12.79
CA VAL A 398 -6.88 -4.38 11.37
C VAL A 398 -7.36 -3.19 10.54
N ASP A 399 -6.94 -3.15 9.28
CA ASP A 399 -7.40 -2.17 8.31
C ASP A 399 -7.56 -2.80 6.92
N VAL A 400 -8.29 -2.12 6.02
CA VAL A 400 -8.54 -2.62 4.66
C VAL A 400 -7.26 -2.68 3.82
N PHE A 401 -6.28 -1.83 4.10
CA PHE A 401 -4.99 -1.76 3.38
C PHE A 401 -4.16 -3.02 3.62
N HIS A 402 -3.89 -3.37 4.88
CA HIS A 402 -3.16 -4.57 5.26
C HIS A 402 -3.97 -5.84 4.98
N THR A 403 -5.30 -5.78 5.06
CA THR A 403 -6.17 -6.88 4.60
C THR A 403 -5.91 -7.19 3.12
N TYR A 404 -5.91 -6.18 2.26
CA TYR A 404 -5.61 -6.37 0.85
C TYR A 404 -4.20 -6.88 0.62
N PHE A 405 -3.17 -6.23 1.17
CA PHE A 405 -1.80 -6.62 0.89
C PHE A 405 -1.39 -7.96 1.53
N GLY A 406 -2.03 -8.36 2.63
CA GLY A 406 -1.90 -9.70 3.20
C GLY A 406 -2.50 -10.77 2.27
N VAL A 407 -3.74 -10.58 1.81
CA VAL A 407 -4.39 -11.52 0.87
C VAL A 407 -3.67 -11.54 -0.49
N ALA A 408 -3.20 -10.38 -0.97
CA ALA A 408 -2.40 -10.28 -2.19
C ALA A 408 -1.05 -11.00 -2.05
N GLY A 409 -0.37 -10.86 -0.91
CA GLY A 409 0.86 -11.61 -0.63
C GLY A 409 0.64 -13.13 -0.61
N LEU A 410 -0.47 -13.59 -0.02
CA LEU A 410 -0.87 -15.01 -0.06
C LEU A 410 -1.19 -15.47 -1.50
N SER A 411 -1.86 -14.64 -2.30
CA SER A 411 -2.14 -14.91 -3.71
C SER A 411 -0.85 -15.07 -4.53
N LEU A 412 0.14 -14.19 -4.33
CA LEU A 412 1.46 -14.27 -4.98
C LEU A 412 2.27 -15.52 -4.57
N MET A 413 1.94 -16.13 -3.43
CA MET A 413 2.49 -17.42 -2.98
C MET A 413 1.64 -18.63 -3.37
N GLU A 414 0.60 -18.42 -4.21
CA GLU A 414 -0.31 -19.46 -4.68
C GLU A 414 -1.09 -20.14 -3.53
N TYR A 415 -1.45 -19.39 -2.49
CA TYR A 415 -2.22 -19.93 -1.37
C TYR A 415 -3.58 -20.49 -1.86
N PRO A 416 -3.97 -21.72 -1.45
CA PRO A 416 -5.15 -22.39 -1.97
C PRO A 416 -6.44 -21.57 -1.81
N GLY A 417 -7.26 -21.56 -2.86
CA GLY A 417 -8.57 -20.92 -2.85
C GLY A 417 -8.57 -19.41 -3.13
N LEU A 418 -7.41 -18.80 -3.38
CA LEU A 418 -7.30 -17.43 -3.88
C LEU A 418 -7.15 -17.40 -5.40
N LYS A 419 -7.69 -16.38 -6.05
CA LYS A 419 -7.34 -16.06 -7.45
C LYS A 419 -5.87 -15.65 -7.56
N SER A 420 -5.27 -15.86 -8.73
CA SER A 420 -3.94 -15.34 -9.06
C SER A 420 -3.99 -13.83 -9.32
N LEU A 421 -2.99 -13.12 -8.80
CA LEU A 421 -2.83 -11.67 -8.94
C LEU A 421 -1.63 -11.35 -9.83
N ASP A 422 -1.77 -10.38 -10.75
CA ASP A 422 -0.67 -9.92 -11.58
C ASP A 422 0.28 -9.03 -10.76
N PRO A 423 1.59 -9.34 -10.72
CA PRO A 423 2.55 -8.66 -9.86
C PRO A 423 2.88 -7.23 -10.31
N ALA A 424 2.59 -6.84 -11.55
CA ALA A 424 2.87 -5.51 -12.06
C ALA A 424 1.63 -4.60 -12.02
N TYR A 425 0.45 -5.14 -12.31
CA TYR A 425 -0.80 -4.36 -12.35
C TYR A 425 -1.57 -4.32 -11.02
N ALA A 426 -1.21 -5.17 -10.06
CA ALA A 426 -1.92 -5.33 -8.79
C ALA A 426 -3.41 -5.68 -8.96
N LEU A 427 -3.77 -6.28 -10.11
CA LEU A 427 -5.11 -6.72 -10.47
C LEU A 427 -5.14 -8.24 -10.67
N PRO A 428 -6.30 -8.90 -10.48
CA PRO A 428 -6.46 -10.32 -10.77
C PRO A 428 -6.06 -10.64 -12.22
N VAL A 429 -5.39 -11.77 -12.44
CA VAL A 429 -4.85 -12.14 -13.75
C VAL A 429 -5.96 -12.26 -14.81
N ASP A 430 -7.15 -12.71 -14.44
CA ASP A 430 -8.32 -12.76 -15.34
C ASP A 430 -8.82 -11.36 -15.76
N VAL A 431 -8.67 -10.35 -14.90
CA VAL A 431 -9.00 -8.95 -15.21
C VAL A 431 -7.95 -8.36 -16.16
N VAL A 432 -6.66 -8.56 -15.87
CA VAL A 432 -5.57 -8.13 -16.76
C VAL A 432 -5.70 -8.78 -18.14
N ASN A 433 -5.95 -10.09 -18.20
CA ASN A 433 -6.16 -10.79 -19.46
C ASN A 433 -7.37 -10.26 -20.23
N ARG A 434 -8.45 -9.87 -19.55
CA ARG A 434 -9.61 -9.26 -20.19
C ARG A 434 -9.27 -7.90 -20.82
N ILE A 435 -8.47 -7.07 -20.14
CA ILE A 435 -8.05 -5.76 -20.67
C ILE A 435 -7.22 -5.90 -21.94
N PHE A 436 -6.24 -6.83 -21.97
CA PHE A 436 -5.27 -6.93 -23.06
C PHE A 436 -5.61 -7.96 -24.15
N PHE A 437 -6.40 -8.99 -23.81
CA PHE A 437 -6.73 -10.10 -24.73
C PHE A 437 -8.23 -10.34 -24.87
N GLY A 438 -9.07 -9.68 -24.06
CA GLY A 438 -10.52 -9.75 -24.16
C GLY A 438 -11.01 -9.10 -25.44
N LYS A 439 -11.15 -9.92 -26.49
CA LYS A 439 -11.81 -9.66 -27.79
C LYS A 439 -11.99 -8.18 -28.15
N GLN A 440 -11.23 -7.73 -29.16
CA GLN A 440 -11.67 -6.66 -30.07
C GLN A 440 -13.16 -6.85 -30.33
N ARG A 441 -14.00 -5.87 -29.95
CA ARG A 441 -15.40 -5.84 -30.41
C ARG A 441 -15.35 -6.03 -31.92
N ALA A 442 -15.80 -7.19 -32.40
CA ALA A 442 -15.86 -7.46 -33.83
C ALA A 442 -16.58 -6.26 -34.48
N PRO A 443 -16.07 -5.70 -35.59
CA PRO A 443 -16.77 -4.65 -36.29
C PRO A 443 -18.18 -5.17 -36.59
N SER A 444 -19.19 -4.39 -36.20
CA SER A 444 -20.58 -4.68 -36.49
C SER A 444 -20.70 -4.89 -38.00
N LEU A 445 -20.90 -6.14 -38.40
CA LEU A 445 -21.42 -6.45 -39.73
C LEU A 445 -22.89 -6.02 -39.73
N LEU A 446 -23.11 -4.72 -39.86
CA LEU A 446 -24.36 -4.17 -40.34
C LEU A 446 -24.33 -4.17 -41.87
N ALA A 447 -25.43 -4.70 -42.41
CA ALA A 447 -25.97 -4.44 -43.75
C ALA A 447 -25.29 -5.11 -44.95
N SER A 448 -25.91 -6.22 -45.38
CA SER A 448 -26.45 -6.33 -46.75
C SER A 448 -27.71 -7.18 -46.74
#